data_AF-L7J857-F1
#
_entry.id   AF-L7J857-F1
#
_cell.length_a   1.000
_cell.length_b   1.000
_cell.length_c   1.000
_cell.angle_alpha   90.00
_cell.angle_beta   90.00
_cell.angle_gamma   90.00
#
_symmetry.space_group_name_H-M   'P 1'
#
loop_
_entity.id
_entity.type
_entity.pdbx_description
1 polymer ?
#
loop_
_entity_poly.entity_id
_entity_poly.type
_entity_poly.pdbx_seq_one_letter_code
_entity_poly.pdbx_strand_id
1 'polypeptide(L)' 'MGSGPRIAAPSATTIVGHYIREDIVVDINTWAVHHDPNSFTLPESFVPEPGLGDGRFMNGRLDAVKAFSTEPRSYIGKK' A
#
# COMPACT_ATOMS: atom_id res chain seq x y z
N MET A 1 -5.77 2.12 10.75
CA MET A 1 -4.58 1.49 10.14
C MET A 1 -3.73 2.60 9.54
N GLY A 2 -2.78 3.14 10.30
CA GLY A 2 -1.84 4.13 9.79
C GLY A 2 -0.63 3.41 9.20
N SER A 3 -0.06 3.94 8.13
CA SER A 3 1.31 3.58 7.80
C SER A 3 2.21 3.99 8.97
N GLY A 4 3.15 3.13 9.31
CA GLY A 4 4.19 3.56 10.24
C GLY A 4 5.07 4.57 9.50
N PRO A 5 5.36 5.76 10.07
CA PRO A 5 6.30 6.67 9.44
C PRO A 5 7.66 5.99 9.24
N ARG A 6 8.39 6.44 8.21
CA ARG A 6 9.74 6.01 7.86
C ARG A 6 10.63 7.23 7.76
N ILE A 7 11.93 7.03 7.94
CA ILE A 7 12.94 8.05 7.66
C ILE A 7 13.50 7.73 6.27
N ALA A 8 13.64 8.75 5.42
CA ALA A 8 14.28 8.63 4.11
C ALA A 8 15.72 8.10 4.26
N ALA A 9 16.28 7.57 3.17
CA ALA A 9 17.63 7.01 3.19
C ALA A 9 18.67 8.04 3.70
N PRO A 10 19.81 7.60 4.26
CA PRO A 10 20.89 8.48 4.72
C PRO A 10 21.55 9.30 3.61
N SER A 11 21.13 9.13 2.36
CA SER A 11 21.48 9.97 1.24
C SER A 11 20.21 10.42 0.54
N ALA A 12 20.26 11.61 -0.06
CA ALA A 12 19.13 12.10 -0.84
C ALA A 12 18.75 11.13 -1.95
N THR A 13 17.45 10.96 -2.16
CA THR A 13 16.90 10.00 -3.13
C THR A 13 15.77 10.63 -3.94
N THR A 14 15.31 9.94 -4.98
CA THR A 14 14.15 10.36 -5.76
C THR A 14 13.05 9.32 -5.64
N ILE A 15 11.86 9.74 -5.20
CA ILE A 15 10.67 8.89 -5.09
C ILE A 15 9.62 9.44 -6.04
N VAL A 16 9.20 8.64 -7.03
CA VAL A 16 8.18 9.03 -8.03
C VAL A 16 8.50 10.38 -8.69
N GLY A 17 9.77 10.61 -9.04
CA GLY A 17 10.22 11.86 -9.66
C GLY A 17 10.39 13.06 -8.72
N HIS A 18 10.09 12.91 -7.43
CA HIS A 18 10.32 13.95 -6.42
C HIS A 18 11.64 13.74 -5.70
N TYR A 19 12.44 14.80 -5.61
CA TYR A 19 13.69 14.80 -4.85
C TYR A 19 13.41 14.91 -3.35
N ILE A 20 13.95 13.96 -2.59
CA ILE A 20 13.76 13.75 -1.17
C ILE A 20 15.13 13.88 -0.50
N ARG A 21 15.27 14.87 0.39
CA ARG A 21 16.50 15.05 1.20
C ARG A 21 16.61 13.93 2.24
N GLU A 22 17.83 13.68 2.70
CA GLU A 22 18.08 12.77 3.83
C GLU A 22 17.36 13.24 5.11
N ASP A 23 17.14 12.30 6.03
CA ASP A 23 16.56 12.53 7.36
C ASP A 23 15.17 13.18 7.39
N ILE A 24 14.41 13.10 6.29
CA ILE A 24 13.00 13.50 6.30
C ILE A 24 12.07 12.33 6.62
N VAL A 25 10.96 12.64 7.29
CA VAL A 25 9.90 11.66 7.55
C VAL A 25 9.07 11.48 6.28
N VAL A 26 8.91 10.24 5.85
CA VAL A 26 8.03 9.83 4.76
C VAL A 26 7.01 8.82 5.28
N ASP A 27 5.84 8.79 4.66
CA ASP A 27 4.78 7.85 5.03
C ASP A 27 4.17 7.21 3.80
N ILE A 28 3.68 5.99 3.94
CA ILE A 28 2.95 5.29 2.88
C ILE A 28 1.47 5.64 3.04
N ASN A 29 0.87 6.30 2.05
CA ASN A 29 -0.57 6.55 2.13
C ASN A 29 -1.36 5.26 1.84
N THR A 30 -1.52 4.45 2.87
CA THR A 30 -2.21 3.16 2.81
C THR A 30 -3.64 3.31 2.32
N TRP A 31 -4.33 4.39 2.67
CA TRP A 31 -5.69 4.65 2.16
C TRP A 31 -5.68 4.81 0.64
N ALA A 32 -4.81 5.69 0.11
CA ALA A 32 -4.71 5.91 -1.33
C ALA A 32 -4.34 4.63 -2.10
N VAL A 33 -3.48 3.77 -1.55
CA VAL A 33 -3.12 2.49 -2.18
C VAL A 33 -4.31 1.54 -2.26
N HIS A 34 -5.09 1.38 -1.18
CA HIS A 34 -6.26 0.49 -1.18
C HIS A 34 -7.42 1.04 -2.00
N HIS A 35 -7.46 2.36 -2.22
CA HIS A 35 -8.52 3.03 -2.96
C HIS A 35 -8.14 3.35 -4.43
N ASP A 36 -7.00 2.86 -4.92
CA ASP A 36 -6.55 3.09 -6.29
C ASP A 36 -7.36 2.25 -7.31
N PRO A 37 -8.11 2.89 -8.23
CA PRO A 37 -8.90 2.17 -9.25
C PRO A 37 -8.04 1.43 -10.28
N ASN A 38 -6.74 1.73 -10.37
CA ASN A 38 -5.82 0.95 -11.21
C ASN A 38 -5.39 -0.37 -10.54
N SER A 39 -5.60 -0.48 -9.23
CA SER A 39 -5.20 -1.64 -8.44
C SER A 39 -6.39 -2.54 -8.07
N PHE A 40 -7.57 -1.96 -7.86
CA PHE A 40 -8.77 -2.68 -7.42
C PHE A 40 -10.02 -2.29 -8.21
N THR A 41 -10.86 -3.27 -8.56
CA THR A 41 -12.20 -3.05 -9.10
C THR A 41 -13.13 -2.61 -7.97
N LEU A 42 -13.89 -1.52 -8.16
CA LEU A 42 -14.79 -0.93 -7.15
C LEU A 42 -14.09 -0.60 -5.80
N PRO A 43 -13.00 0.19 -5.80
CA PRO A 43 -12.17 0.43 -4.62
C PRO A 43 -12.91 1.08 -3.44
N GLU A 44 -13.98 1.83 -3.72
CA GLU A 44 -14.81 2.51 -2.71
C GLU A 44 -15.92 1.62 -2.13
N SER A 45 -16.12 0.41 -2.67
CA SER A 45 -17.19 -0.49 -2.25
C SER A 45 -16.63 -1.63 -1.39
N PHE A 46 -17.27 -1.91 -0.26
CA PHE A 46 -17.02 -3.13 0.48
C PHE A 46 -17.73 -4.30 -0.19
N VAL A 47 -16.97 -5.13 -0.91
CA VAL A 47 -17.45 -6.35 -1.53
C VAL A 47 -16.75 -7.51 -0.81
N PRO A 48 -17.43 -8.30 0.04
CA PRO A 48 -16.83 -9.43 0.73
C PRO A 48 -16.67 -10.69 -0.17
N GLU A 49 -17.44 -10.78 -1.26
CA GLU A 49 -17.41 -11.90 -2.21
C GLU A 49 -16.36 -11.89 -3.37
N PRO A 50 -15.39 -10.98 -3.52
CA PRO A 50 -14.38 -11.03 -4.58
C PRO A 50 -13.59 -12.34 -4.61
N GLY A 51 -13.44 -13.01 -3.46
CA GLY A 51 -12.79 -14.31 -3.34
C GLY A 51 -13.65 -15.52 -3.75
N LEU A 52 -14.93 -15.32 -4.09
CA LEU A 52 -15.90 -16.39 -4.38
C LEU A 52 -16.10 -16.65 -5.89
N GLY A 53 -15.20 -16.17 -6.75
CA GLY A 53 -15.18 -16.51 -8.18
C GLY A 53 -15.90 -15.53 -9.10
N ASP A 54 -16.15 -14.30 -8.67
CA ASP A 54 -16.63 -13.24 -9.54
C ASP A 54 -15.51 -12.74 -10.48
N GLY A 55 -15.71 -12.96 -11.78
CA GLY A 55 -14.77 -12.61 -12.84
C GLY A 55 -14.30 -11.15 -12.85
N ARG A 56 -15.10 -10.22 -12.29
CA ARG A 56 -14.78 -8.78 -12.24
C ARG A 56 -13.57 -8.43 -11.38
N PHE A 57 -13.21 -9.31 -10.44
CA PHE A 57 -12.15 -9.07 -9.47
C PHE A 57 -10.88 -9.92 -9.72
N MET A 58 -10.88 -10.76 -10.76
CA MET A 58 -9.77 -11.68 -11.05
C MET A 58 -8.42 -10.99 -11.33
N ASN A 59 -8.46 -9.74 -11.77
CA ASN A 59 -7.25 -8.96 -12.10
C ASN A 59 -6.82 -8.00 -10.99
N GLY A 60 -7.42 -8.09 -9.79
CA GLY A 60 -7.06 -7.22 -8.67
C GLY A 60 -5.62 -7.43 -8.18
N ARG A 61 -4.94 -6.33 -7.83
CA ARG A 61 -3.57 -6.35 -7.30
C ARG A 61 -3.54 -6.72 -5.81
N LEU A 62 -3.73 -8.00 -5.52
CA LEU A 62 -3.69 -8.52 -4.13
C LEU A 62 -2.33 -8.29 -3.46
N ASP A 63 -1.25 -8.18 -4.22
CA ASP A 63 0.07 -7.81 -3.73
C ASP A 63 0.12 -6.39 -3.14
N ALA A 64 -0.76 -5.49 -3.56
CA ALA A 64 -0.88 -4.12 -3.05
C ALA A 64 -1.61 -4.02 -1.71
N VAL A 65 -2.30 -5.09 -1.27
CA VAL A 65 -2.98 -5.12 0.03
C VAL A 65 -1.94 -5.24 1.14
N LYS A 66 -1.78 -4.16 1.92
CA LYS A 66 -0.78 -4.06 3.00
C LYS A 66 -1.43 -3.72 4.34
N ALA A 67 -2.45 -4.49 4.73
CA ALA A 67 -3.22 -4.31 5.96
C ALA A 67 -2.35 -4.23 7.22
N PHE A 68 -1.19 -4.90 7.21
CA PHE A 68 -0.28 -4.99 8.35
C PHE A 68 1.10 -4.38 8.08
N SER A 69 1.16 -3.26 7.38
CA SER A 69 2.40 -2.58 6.97
C SER A 69 3.21 -3.42 5.96
N THR A 70 4.28 -2.82 5.43
CA THR A 70 5.19 -3.41 4.45
C THR A 70 6.50 -3.87 5.10
N GLU A 71 7.10 -4.92 4.53
CA GLU A 71 8.42 -5.41 4.96
C GLU A 71 9.50 -4.32 4.84
N PRO A 72 10.58 -4.38 5.64
CA PRO A 72 10.91 -5.32 6.72
C PRO A 72 10.25 -5.00 8.07
N ARG A 73 9.35 -4.02 8.11
CA ARG A 73 8.66 -3.56 9.33
C ARG A 73 7.16 -3.87 9.26
N SER A 74 6.81 -5.03 8.72
CA SER A 74 5.44 -5.50 8.77
C SER A 74 5.13 -6.10 10.15
N TYR A 75 3.85 -6.24 10.48
CA TYR A 75 3.43 -6.88 11.73
C TYR A 75 3.95 -8.32 11.80
N ILE A 76 4.68 -8.66 12.86
CA ILE A 76 5.28 -9.99 13.04
C ILE A 76 4.25 -11.12 13.16
N GLY A 77 3.03 -10.80 13.59
CA GLY A 77 1.95 -11.78 13.73
C GLY A 77 1.16 -12.02 12.45
N LYS A 78 1.54 -11.42 11.31
CA LYS A 78 0.91 -11.73 10.04
C LYS A 78 1.30 -13.17 9.64
N LYS A 79 0.31 -14.03 9.43
CA LYS A 79 0.43 -15.39 8.91
C LYS A 79 -0.70 -15.65 7.95
#